data_AF-A0A358EF25-F1
#
_entry.id   AF-A0A358EF25-F1
#
_cell.length_a   1.000
_cell.length_b   1.000
_cell.length_c   1.000
_cell.angle_alpha   90.00
_cell.angle_beta   90.00
_cell.angle_gamma   90.00
#
_symmetry.space_group_name_H-M   'P 1'
#
loop_
_entity.id
_entity.type
_entity.pdbx_description
1 polymer ?
#
loop_
_entity_poly.entity_id
_entity_poly.type
_entity_poly.pdbx_seq_one_letter_code
_entity_poly.pdbx_strand_id
1 'polypeptide(L)'
;GYFGATDAEIEGHPVIITRTGYTGDLGYELWIESGDACSVWDALMEAGSGHNITPIGTTALKMARVEAGLLLMGTDFHSARFAWVDAQRETPSELGWSWMFKGISQDDRPFIGRSAIELEIQERASRWTTVGLAVDWHDYERVYTEAGVVPPRHEIYSESTMSVYRRSGVDWDYAGYVSSFTSSSLLRTPLAIAKLPLDLAGPGSEVDLEVNVIRRPQNVLAQVKQMPFFNPARKSADMGEEKSA
;
A
#
# COMPACT_ATOMS: atom_id res chain seq x y z
N GLY A 1 15.17 -13.50 -12.68
CA GLY A 1 14.16 -12.51 -13.10
C GLY A 1 13.53 -11.84 -11.89
N TYR A 2 12.57 -10.92 -12.09
CA TYR A 2 11.70 -10.42 -11.01
C TYR A 2 10.86 -11.59 -10.43
N PHE A 3 10.61 -11.61 -9.12
CA PHE A 3 10.06 -12.77 -8.39
C PHE A 3 10.89 -14.08 -8.52
N GLY A 4 12.18 -13.98 -8.88
CA GLY A 4 13.11 -15.10 -8.86
C GLY A 4 13.81 -15.27 -7.52
N ALA A 5 14.33 -16.47 -7.29
CA ALA A 5 15.21 -16.81 -6.18
C ALA A 5 16.51 -17.41 -6.72
N THR A 6 17.61 -17.17 -6.02
CA THR A 6 18.90 -17.83 -6.27
C THR A 6 19.64 -18.05 -4.97
N ASP A 7 20.40 -19.13 -4.91
CA ASP A 7 21.40 -19.33 -3.88
C ASP A 7 22.62 -18.43 -4.16
N ALA A 8 23.25 -17.96 -3.09
CA ALA A 8 24.46 -17.14 -3.10
C ALA A 8 25.27 -17.39 -1.82
N GLU A 9 26.44 -16.76 -1.74
CA GLU A 9 27.31 -16.78 -0.57
C GLU A 9 27.79 -15.36 -0.29
N ILE A 10 27.77 -14.94 0.99
CA ILE A 10 28.30 -13.67 1.46
C ILE A 10 29.25 -13.97 2.61
N GLU A 11 30.54 -13.65 2.46
CA GLU A 11 31.59 -13.93 3.46
C GLU A 11 31.61 -15.39 3.95
N GLY A 12 31.42 -16.36 3.04
CA GLY A 12 31.38 -17.79 3.41
C GLY A 12 30.04 -18.29 3.93
N HIS A 13 29.05 -17.40 4.11
CA HIS A 13 27.73 -17.76 4.63
C HIS A 13 26.71 -17.98 3.50
N PRO A 14 25.99 -19.11 3.48
CA PRO A 14 24.91 -19.35 2.51
C PRO A 14 23.78 -18.35 2.67
N VAL A 15 23.32 -17.77 1.55
CA VAL A 15 22.21 -16.82 1.51
C VAL A 15 21.28 -17.17 0.34
N ILE A 16 19.97 -17.16 0.57
CA ILE A 16 19.00 -17.17 -0.53
C ILE A 16 18.61 -15.73 -0.83
N ILE A 17 18.79 -15.31 -2.07
CA ILE A 17 18.44 -13.97 -2.53
C ILE A 17 17.16 -14.07 -3.36
N THR A 18 16.12 -13.34 -2.95
CA THR A 18 14.88 -13.22 -3.72
C THR A 18 14.72 -11.82 -4.27
N ARG A 19 14.31 -11.71 -5.54
CA ARG A 19 14.02 -10.41 -6.17
C ARG A 19 12.57 -10.01 -5.89
N THR A 20 12.36 -9.66 -4.62
CA THR A 20 11.10 -9.24 -3.99
C THR A 20 11.40 -8.07 -3.05
N GLY A 21 10.35 -7.36 -2.61
CA GLY A 21 10.52 -6.30 -1.63
C GLY A 21 9.24 -5.51 -1.38
N TYR A 22 9.13 -4.94 -0.17
CA TYR A 22 7.94 -4.26 0.31
C TYR A 22 8.07 -2.72 0.33
N THR A 23 9.15 -2.17 -0.23
CA THR A 23 9.37 -0.72 -0.37
C THR A 23 8.89 -0.16 -1.72
N GLY A 24 8.66 -1.03 -2.71
CA GLY A 24 8.40 -0.62 -4.10
C GLY A 24 9.62 -0.05 -4.83
N ASP A 25 10.82 -0.17 -4.25
CA ASP A 25 12.09 0.16 -4.88
C ASP A 25 12.78 -1.08 -5.45
N LEU A 26 13.79 -0.87 -6.30
CA LEU A 26 14.70 -1.94 -6.68
C LEU A 26 15.41 -2.46 -5.42
N GLY A 27 15.24 -3.75 -5.15
CA GLY A 27 15.80 -4.38 -3.97
C GLY A 27 15.68 -5.90 -4.03
N TYR A 28 16.23 -6.51 -3.00
CA TYR A 28 16.25 -7.95 -2.79
C TYR A 28 15.95 -8.24 -1.32
N GLU A 29 15.35 -9.39 -1.06
CA GLU A 29 15.26 -9.96 0.28
C GLU A 29 16.32 -11.05 0.42
N LEU A 30 17.01 -11.04 1.55
CA LEU A 30 18.08 -11.98 1.86
C LEU A 30 17.60 -12.87 3.00
N TRP A 31 17.54 -14.17 2.73
CA TRP A 31 17.20 -15.19 3.71
C TRP A 31 18.48 -15.85 4.19
N ILE A 32 18.69 -15.78 5.50
CA ILE A 32 19.96 -16.09 6.17
C ILE A 32 19.68 -16.93 7.40
N GLU A 33 20.58 -17.87 7.68
CA GLU A 33 20.56 -18.58 8.95
C GLU A 33 20.80 -17.60 10.10
N SER A 34 20.04 -17.77 11.19
CA SER A 34 20.03 -16.78 12.28
C SER A 34 21.40 -16.56 12.93
N GLY A 35 22.26 -17.59 12.94
CA GLY A 35 23.62 -17.51 13.46
C GLY A 35 24.58 -16.66 12.62
N ASP A 36 24.26 -16.50 11.33
CA ASP A 36 25.12 -15.81 10.35
C ASP A 36 24.67 -14.36 10.11
N ALA A 37 23.50 -13.97 10.62
CA ALA A 37 22.85 -12.71 10.30
C ALA A 37 23.70 -11.46 10.60
N CYS A 38 24.44 -11.44 11.71
CA CYS A 38 25.31 -10.30 12.05
C CYS A 38 26.51 -10.19 11.09
N SER A 39 27.17 -11.31 10.77
CA SER A 39 28.30 -11.33 9.84
C SER A 39 27.89 -10.86 8.45
N VAL A 40 26.76 -11.37 7.95
CA VAL A 40 26.22 -10.96 6.64
C VAL A 40 25.78 -9.50 6.65
N TRP A 41 25.16 -9.03 7.73
CA TRP A 41 24.79 -7.62 7.89
C TRP A 41 26.02 -6.70 7.84
N ASP A 42 27.06 -7.00 8.60
CA ASP A 42 28.28 -6.20 8.66
C ASP A 42 28.97 -6.13 7.29
N ALA A 43 29.04 -7.26 6.58
CA ALA A 43 29.58 -7.33 5.23
C ALA A 43 28.81 -6.44 4.23
N LEU A 44 27.47 -6.45 4.30
CA LEU A 44 26.63 -5.59 3.46
C LEU A 44 26.81 -4.10 3.78
N MET A 45 26.91 -3.76 5.07
CA MET A 45 27.12 -2.38 5.51
C MET A 45 28.49 -1.85 5.09
N GLU A 46 29.54 -2.67 5.19
CA GLU A 46 30.88 -2.33 4.71
C GLU A 46 30.89 -2.12 3.18
N ALA A 47 30.36 -3.07 2.42
CA ALA A 47 30.27 -2.99 0.96
C ALA A 47 29.42 -1.79 0.49
N GLY A 48 28.36 -1.47 1.21
CA GLY A 48 27.46 -0.36 0.91
C GLY A 48 27.95 1.02 1.36
N SER A 49 29.05 1.12 2.10
CA SER A 49 29.53 2.37 2.69
C SER A 49 29.75 3.49 1.66
N GLY A 50 30.33 3.15 0.49
CA GLY A 50 30.52 4.07 -0.64
C GLY A 50 29.22 4.50 -1.34
N HIS A 51 28.10 3.87 -1.02
CA HIS A 51 26.77 4.12 -1.58
C HIS A 51 25.81 4.80 -0.61
N ASN A 52 26.30 5.28 0.54
CA ASN A 52 25.49 5.86 1.60
C ASN A 52 24.38 4.90 2.08
N ILE A 53 24.72 3.61 2.18
CA ILE A 53 23.82 2.60 2.74
C ILE A 53 23.36 3.04 4.13
N THR A 54 22.05 3.03 4.35
CA THR A 54 21.44 3.52 5.59
C THR A 54 20.41 2.50 6.06
N PRO A 55 20.52 1.97 7.29
CA PRO A 55 19.49 1.12 7.87
C PRO A 55 18.18 1.89 8.01
N ILE A 56 17.08 1.26 7.65
CA ILE A 56 15.74 1.84 7.83
C ILE A 56 14.96 1.04 8.85
N GLY A 57 14.19 1.74 9.68
CA GLY A 57 13.26 1.12 10.62
C GLY A 57 11.91 0.78 9.98
N THR A 58 11.07 0.08 10.73
CA THR A 58 9.73 -0.33 10.30
C THR A 58 8.84 0.86 9.90
N THR A 59 8.96 2.01 10.56
CA THR A 59 8.19 3.21 10.19
C THR A 59 8.46 3.65 8.76
N ALA A 60 9.74 3.76 8.38
CA ALA A 60 10.12 4.14 7.02
C ALA A 60 9.66 3.10 5.98
N LEU A 61 9.76 1.80 6.29
CA LEU A 61 9.23 0.73 5.44
C LEU A 61 7.71 0.86 5.25
N LYS A 62 6.98 1.12 6.34
CA LYS A 62 5.52 1.30 6.32
C LYS A 62 5.08 2.57 5.58
N MET A 63 5.92 3.60 5.52
CA MET A 63 5.70 4.77 4.67
C MET A 63 5.93 4.42 3.19
N ALA A 64 7.07 3.80 2.88
CA ALA A 64 7.45 3.43 1.51
C ALA A 64 6.43 2.50 0.85
N ARG A 65 5.91 1.51 1.60
CA ARG A 65 4.89 0.58 1.09
C ARG A 65 3.58 1.30 0.74
N VAL A 66 3.19 2.35 1.47
CA VAL A 66 2.01 3.15 1.14
C VAL A 66 2.26 3.97 -0.12
N GLU A 67 3.44 4.58 -0.26
CA GLU A 67 3.84 5.27 -1.49
C GLU A 67 3.82 4.32 -2.71
N ALA A 68 4.22 3.07 -2.51
CA ALA A 68 4.17 2.00 -3.51
C ALA A 68 2.77 1.38 -3.71
N GLY A 69 1.78 1.73 -2.88
CA GLY A 69 0.42 1.17 -2.94
C GLY A 69 0.32 -0.31 -2.56
N LEU A 70 1.24 -0.80 -1.73
CA LEU A 70 1.27 -2.18 -1.25
C LEU A 70 0.38 -2.33 -0.01
N LEU A 71 -0.54 -3.28 -0.06
CA LEU A 71 -1.49 -3.55 1.02
C LEU A 71 -0.84 -4.37 2.14
N LEU A 72 -1.17 -4.04 3.38
CA LEU A 72 -0.70 -4.70 4.60
C LEU A 72 -1.82 -5.55 5.21
N MET A 73 -1.58 -6.86 5.30
CA MET A 73 -2.50 -7.76 5.99
C MET A 73 -2.56 -7.42 7.49
N GLY A 74 -3.77 -7.36 8.05
CA GLY A 74 -4.01 -6.89 9.42
C GLY A 74 -4.26 -5.38 9.53
N THR A 75 -4.07 -4.63 8.44
CA THR A 75 -4.36 -3.18 8.39
C THR A 75 -5.31 -2.89 7.23
N ASP A 76 -4.87 -3.10 5.99
CA ASP A 76 -5.66 -2.82 4.79
C ASP A 76 -6.68 -3.90 4.51
N PHE A 77 -6.36 -5.15 4.84
CA PHE A 77 -7.29 -6.27 4.69
C PHE A 77 -7.04 -7.36 5.71
N HIS A 78 -8.05 -8.20 5.95
CA HIS A 78 -7.97 -9.31 6.89
C HIS A 78 -8.34 -10.63 6.20
N SER A 79 -7.78 -11.73 6.70
CA SER A 79 -8.22 -13.05 6.24
C SER A 79 -9.69 -13.25 6.56
N ALA A 80 -10.48 -13.74 5.59
CA ALA A 80 -11.89 -14.08 5.78
C ALA A 80 -12.12 -15.10 6.92
N ARG A 81 -11.09 -15.88 7.30
CA ARG A 81 -11.11 -16.78 8.46
C ARG A 81 -11.31 -16.05 9.78
N PHE A 82 -10.82 -14.81 9.89
CA PHE A 82 -10.91 -13.99 11.11
C PHE A 82 -12.04 -12.95 11.06
N ALA A 83 -12.88 -12.97 10.02
CA ALA A 83 -14.05 -12.12 9.95
C ALA A 83 -15.15 -12.63 10.89
N TRP A 84 -15.69 -11.75 11.72
CA TRP A 84 -16.76 -12.05 12.68
C TRP A 84 -18.13 -12.00 12.00
N VAL A 85 -18.26 -11.15 10.97
CA VAL A 85 -19.48 -10.95 10.18
C VAL A 85 -19.11 -10.81 8.71
N ASP A 86 -20.06 -11.10 7.80
CA ASP A 86 -19.84 -11.01 6.36
C ASP A 86 -19.40 -9.60 5.90
N ALA A 87 -19.86 -8.56 6.59
CA ALA A 87 -19.46 -7.18 6.29
C ALA A 87 -17.93 -6.95 6.39
N GLN A 88 -17.22 -7.74 7.20
CA GLN A 88 -15.76 -7.66 7.37
C GLN A 88 -14.97 -8.52 6.38
N ARG A 89 -15.65 -9.41 5.63
CA ARG A 89 -14.98 -10.20 4.60
C ARG A 89 -14.71 -9.32 3.40
N GLU A 90 -13.62 -9.60 2.73
CA GLU A 90 -13.17 -8.84 1.57
C GLU A 90 -12.77 -9.79 0.47
N THR A 91 -13.12 -9.43 -0.75
CA THR A 91 -12.76 -10.20 -1.93
C THR A 91 -11.48 -9.64 -2.56
N PRO A 92 -10.74 -10.44 -3.33
CA PRO A 92 -9.62 -9.90 -4.10
C PRO A 92 -10.03 -8.79 -5.08
N SER A 93 -11.28 -8.76 -5.56
CA SER A 93 -11.76 -7.67 -6.42
C SER A 93 -11.90 -6.36 -5.66
N GLU A 94 -12.45 -6.42 -4.44
CA GLU A 94 -12.53 -5.28 -3.53
C GLU A 94 -11.14 -4.77 -3.12
N LEU A 95 -10.13 -5.65 -3.07
CA LEU A 95 -8.73 -5.29 -2.83
C LEU A 95 -7.99 -4.73 -4.05
N GLY A 96 -8.66 -4.57 -5.20
CA GLY A 96 -8.05 -4.09 -6.44
C GLY A 96 -7.17 -5.14 -7.15
N TRP A 97 -7.32 -6.42 -6.79
CA TRP A 97 -6.53 -7.53 -7.31
C TRP A 97 -7.31 -8.43 -8.28
N SER A 98 -8.38 -7.94 -8.90
CA SER A 98 -9.14 -8.69 -9.92
C SER A 98 -8.27 -9.23 -11.05
N TRP A 99 -7.14 -8.56 -11.36
CA TRP A 99 -6.19 -8.99 -12.38
C TRP A 99 -5.59 -10.39 -12.10
N MET A 100 -5.49 -10.82 -10.84
CA MET A 100 -4.99 -12.16 -10.47
C MET A 100 -5.91 -13.29 -10.95
N PHE A 101 -7.17 -12.98 -11.20
CA PHE A 101 -8.20 -13.93 -11.62
C PHE A 101 -8.55 -13.78 -13.10
N LYS A 102 -7.72 -13.07 -13.87
CA LYS A 102 -7.87 -13.00 -15.32
C LYS A 102 -7.76 -14.41 -15.90
N GLY A 103 -8.82 -14.86 -16.59
CA GLY A 103 -8.87 -16.21 -17.16
C GLY A 103 -9.34 -17.29 -16.18
N ILE A 104 -9.86 -16.94 -14.99
CA ILE A 104 -10.43 -17.92 -14.06
C ILE A 104 -11.51 -18.81 -14.70
N SER A 105 -12.26 -18.29 -15.68
CA SER A 105 -13.26 -19.06 -16.44
C SER A 105 -12.67 -20.11 -17.39
N GLN A 106 -11.36 -20.05 -17.64
CA GLN A 106 -10.63 -20.94 -18.55
C GLN A 106 -9.73 -21.94 -17.81
N ASP A 107 -9.68 -21.84 -16.47
CA ASP A 107 -8.87 -22.67 -15.59
C ASP A 107 -9.80 -23.44 -14.67
N ASP A 108 -9.70 -24.76 -14.56
CA ASP A 108 -10.59 -25.61 -13.77
C ASP A 108 -10.02 -26.02 -12.40
N ARG A 109 -8.82 -25.55 -12.06
CA ARG A 109 -8.15 -25.94 -10.81
C ARG A 109 -8.97 -25.50 -9.58
N PRO A 110 -9.28 -26.41 -8.64
CA PRO A 110 -10.04 -26.06 -7.45
C PRO A 110 -9.16 -25.30 -6.44
N PHE A 111 -9.73 -24.28 -5.80
CA PHE A 111 -9.11 -23.59 -4.67
C PHE A 111 -10.19 -23.03 -3.73
N ILE A 112 -9.83 -22.81 -2.46
CA ILE A 112 -10.74 -22.31 -1.43
C ILE A 112 -11.18 -20.89 -1.79
N GLY A 113 -12.48 -20.65 -1.84
CA GLY A 113 -13.08 -19.34 -2.16
C GLY A 113 -13.40 -19.13 -3.64
N ARG A 114 -13.05 -20.07 -4.53
CA ARG A 114 -13.26 -19.96 -5.97
C ARG A 114 -14.70 -19.57 -6.36
N SER A 115 -15.71 -20.33 -5.92
CA SER A 115 -17.10 -20.09 -6.30
C SER A 115 -17.62 -18.72 -5.82
N ALA A 116 -17.11 -18.21 -4.70
CA ALA A 116 -17.48 -16.88 -4.20
C ALA A 116 -16.90 -15.77 -5.09
N ILE A 117 -15.66 -15.93 -5.55
CA ILE A 117 -15.01 -15.00 -6.49
C ILE A 117 -15.70 -15.03 -7.85
N GLU A 118 -16.01 -16.22 -8.37
CA GLU A 118 -16.74 -16.35 -9.65
C GLU A 118 -18.12 -15.69 -9.57
N LEU A 119 -18.85 -15.88 -8.47
CA LEU A 119 -20.15 -15.26 -8.24
C LEU A 119 -20.04 -13.72 -8.19
N GLU A 120 -19.07 -13.18 -7.43
CA GLU A 120 -18.84 -11.74 -7.36
C GLU A 120 -18.55 -11.13 -8.75
N ILE A 121 -17.69 -11.78 -9.54
CA ILE A 121 -17.34 -11.33 -10.89
C ILE A 121 -18.58 -11.34 -11.80
N GLN A 122 -19.38 -12.42 -11.74
CA GLN A 122 -20.57 -12.58 -12.55
C GLN A 122 -21.63 -11.53 -12.22
N GLU A 123 -21.86 -11.28 -10.92
CA GLU A 123 -22.89 -10.37 -10.43
C GLU A 123 -22.43 -8.91 -10.39
N ARG A 124 -21.13 -8.66 -10.57
CA ARG A 124 -20.48 -7.34 -10.38
C ARG A 124 -20.81 -6.76 -9.00
N ALA A 125 -20.71 -7.61 -7.98
CA ALA A 125 -21.23 -7.37 -6.64
C ALA A 125 -20.23 -6.71 -5.67
N SER A 126 -19.05 -6.28 -6.14
CA SER A 126 -18.07 -5.60 -5.28
C SER A 126 -18.68 -4.33 -4.67
N ARG A 127 -18.62 -4.22 -3.34
CA ARG A 127 -19.22 -3.09 -2.61
C ARG A 127 -18.38 -1.82 -2.74
N TRP A 128 -17.08 -2.01 -2.79
CA TRP A 128 -16.05 -0.99 -2.84
C TRP A 128 -14.85 -1.51 -3.64
N THR A 129 -13.89 -0.63 -3.89
CA THR A 129 -12.57 -1.02 -4.34
C THR A 129 -11.50 -0.23 -3.60
N THR A 130 -10.32 -0.82 -3.49
CA THR A 130 -9.16 -0.22 -2.85
C THR A 130 -8.52 0.79 -3.78
N VAL A 131 -8.36 2.03 -3.30
CA VAL A 131 -7.82 3.17 -4.05
C VAL A 131 -6.74 3.88 -3.25
N GLY A 132 -5.90 4.64 -3.97
CA GLY A 132 -5.01 5.61 -3.34
C GLY A 132 -5.71 6.95 -3.19
N LEU A 133 -5.48 7.64 -2.09
CA LEU A 133 -5.87 9.03 -1.87
C LEU A 133 -4.63 9.90 -1.69
N ALA A 134 -4.61 11.07 -2.34
CA ALA A 134 -3.68 12.15 -2.02
C ALA A 134 -4.48 13.30 -1.40
N VAL A 135 -4.08 13.70 -0.19
CA VAL A 135 -4.71 14.82 0.52
C VAL A 135 -4.27 16.13 -0.11
N ASP A 136 -5.19 17.08 -0.23
CA ASP A 136 -4.85 18.43 -0.64
C ASP A 136 -4.02 19.12 0.46
N TRP A 137 -2.80 19.51 0.12
CA TRP A 137 -1.88 20.12 1.08
C TRP A 137 -2.41 21.43 1.65
N HIS A 138 -3.08 22.25 0.84
CA HIS A 138 -3.57 23.55 1.29
C HIS A 138 -4.71 23.39 2.28
N ASP A 139 -5.64 22.48 2.03
CA ASP A 139 -6.74 22.21 2.94
C ASP A 139 -6.28 21.52 4.23
N TYR A 140 -5.30 20.61 4.11
CA TYR A 140 -4.63 20.00 5.27
C TYR A 140 -3.90 21.06 6.12
N GLU A 141 -3.10 21.93 5.52
CA GLU A 141 -2.41 23.00 6.26
C GLU A 141 -3.39 23.99 6.89
N ARG A 142 -4.49 24.31 6.20
CA ARG A 142 -5.54 25.20 6.69
C ARG A 142 -6.15 24.70 7.99
N VAL A 143 -6.60 23.44 8.06
CA VAL A 143 -7.26 22.91 9.28
C VAL A 143 -6.32 22.88 10.49
N TYR A 144 -5.02 22.64 10.30
CA TYR A 144 -4.03 22.72 11.38
C TYR A 144 -3.75 24.17 11.79
N THR A 145 -3.55 25.06 10.83
CA THR A 145 -3.21 26.46 11.08
C THR A 145 -4.35 27.21 11.77
N GLU A 146 -5.60 26.97 11.37
CA GLU A 146 -6.80 27.50 12.03
C GLU A 146 -6.92 27.02 13.49
N ALA A 147 -6.42 25.82 13.79
CA ALA A 147 -6.32 25.28 15.14
C ALA A 147 -5.08 25.78 15.92
N GLY A 148 -4.24 26.64 15.32
CA GLY A 148 -3.06 27.22 15.94
C GLY A 148 -1.87 26.26 16.06
N VAL A 149 -1.83 25.20 15.24
CA VAL A 149 -0.76 24.19 15.23
C VAL A 149 -0.15 24.02 13.85
N VAL A 150 1.12 23.63 13.81
CA VAL A 150 1.82 23.34 12.54
C VAL A 150 1.39 21.95 12.06
N PRO A 151 1.00 21.78 10.78
CA PRO A 151 0.70 20.46 10.24
C PRO A 151 1.95 19.57 10.34
N PRO A 152 1.83 18.35 10.86
CA PRO A 152 2.94 17.42 10.93
C PRO A 152 3.45 17.10 9.52
N ARG A 153 4.76 17.28 9.30
CA ARG A 153 5.42 17.15 7.98
C ARG A 153 6.33 15.92 7.86
N HIS A 154 6.53 15.21 8.97
CA HIS A 154 7.39 14.04 9.09
C HIS A 154 6.77 13.06 10.10
N GLU A 155 7.10 11.77 9.98
CA GLU A 155 6.78 10.72 10.96
C GLU A 155 5.30 10.56 11.32
N ILE A 156 4.41 10.63 10.33
CA ILE A 156 3.04 10.15 10.51
C ILE A 156 2.86 8.96 9.62
N TYR A 157 2.99 7.78 10.19
CA TYR A 157 2.34 6.61 9.65
C TYR A 157 1.23 6.21 10.62
N SER A 158 0.04 5.95 10.11
CA SER A 158 -1.12 5.56 10.90
C SER A 158 -1.83 4.37 10.25
N GLU A 159 -2.17 3.40 11.09
CA GLU A 159 -3.02 2.23 10.79
C GLU A 159 -4.42 2.39 11.40
N SER A 160 -4.71 3.54 11.98
CA SER A 160 -6.04 3.82 12.52
C SER A 160 -6.98 4.12 11.38
N THR A 161 -8.15 3.49 11.41
CA THR A 161 -9.22 3.77 10.46
C THR A 161 -9.62 5.24 10.52
N MET A 162 -9.73 5.88 9.36
CA MET A 162 -10.23 7.25 9.24
C MET A 162 -11.44 7.22 8.29
N SER A 163 -12.52 7.89 8.67
CA SER A 163 -13.73 7.93 7.84
C SER A 163 -13.53 8.80 6.61
N VAL A 164 -14.16 8.40 5.51
CA VAL A 164 -14.24 9.15 4.27
C VAL A 164 -15.69 9.46 3.96
N TYR A 165 -15.97 10.71 3.63
CA TYR A 165 -17.30 11.23 3.32
C TYR A 165 -17.39 11.71 1.88
N ARG A 166 -18.62 11.67 1.34
CA ARG A 166 -18.96 12.27 0.06
C ARG A 166 -18.94 13.79 0.20
N ARG A 167 -18.45 14.48 -0.83
CA ARG A 167 -18.51 15.95 -0.94
C ARG A 167 -19.88 16.41 -1.45
N SER A 168 -20.93 16.06 -0.70
CA SER A 168 -22.33 16.32 -1.08
C SER A 168 -22.97 17.49 -0.33
N GLY A 169 -22.28 18.05 0.66
CA GLY A 169 -22.84 19.05 1.58
C GLY A 169 -23.83 18.48 2.59
N VAL A 170 -24.01 17.16 2.62
CA VAL A 170 -24.80 16.45 3.62
C VAL A 170 -23.88 16.05 4.77
N ASP A 171 -24.26 16.41 5.99
CA ASP A 171 -23.51 16.04 7.19
C ASP A 171 -23.43 14.51 7.34
N TRP A 172 -22.22 14.00 7.54
CA TRP A 172 -21.93 12.58 7.75
C TRP A 172 -22.33 11.66 6.59
N ASP A 173 -22.29 12.15 5.35
CA ASP A 173 -22.54 11.33 4.15
C ASP A 173 -21.39 10.34 3.90
N TYR A 174 -21.37 9.27 4.71
CA TYR A 174 -20.30 8.29 4.75
C TYR A 174 -20.16 7.55 3.43
N ALA A 175 -18.94 7.54 2.89
CA ALA A 175 -18.59 6.83 1.66
C ALA A 175 -17.79 5.56 1.95
N GLY A 176 -16.82 5.64 2.85
CA GLY A 176 -15.84 4.59 3.04
C GLY A 176 -14.81 4.96 4.08
N TYR A 177 -13.62 4.37 3.99
CA TYR A 177 -12.60 4.59 5.01
C TYR A 177 -11.18 4.44 4.47
N VAL A 178 -10.26 5.14 5.10
CA VAL A 178 -8.82 4.94 4.99
C VAL A 178 -8.38 3.87 5.98
N SER A 179 -7.59 2.92 5.53
CA SER A 179 -6.96 1.88 6.36
C SER A 179 -5.50 2.22 6.70
N SER A 180 -4.82 2.92 5.81
CA SER A 180 -3.42 3.32 5.99
C SER A 180 -3.20 4.75 5.56
N PHE A 181 -2.52 5.54 6.40
CA PHE A 181 -2.23 6.95 6.13
C PHE A 181 -0.74 7.22 6.37
N THR A 182 -0.11 8.00 5.48
CA THR A 182 1.26 8.46 5.65
C THR A 182 1.45 9.91 5.21
N SER A 183 2.36 10.65 5.86
CA SER A 183 2.90 11.89 5.30
C SER A 183 4.12 11.60 4.44
N SER A 184 3.97 11.59 3.12
CA SER A 184 5.07 11.27 2.20
C SER A 184 6.13 12.37 2.21
N SER A 185 7.34 12.04 2.66
CA SER A 185 8.50 12.92 2.54
C SER A 185 8.97 13.08 1.10
N LEU A 186 8.69 12.08 0.25
CA LEU A 186 9.07 12.04 -1.15
C LEU A 186 8.19 12.95 -2.01
N LEU A 187 6.86 12.81 -1.84
CA LEU A 187 5.86 13.54 -2.61
C LEU A 187 5.39 14.84 -1.93
N ARG A 188 5.85 15.08 -0.69
CA ARG A 188 5.53 16.26 0.13
C ARG A 188 4.03 16.48 0.32
N THR A 189 3.28 15.39 0.36
CA THR A 189 1.83 15.41 0.57
C THR A 189 1.40 14.18 1.38
N PRO A 190 0.34 14.27 2.20
CA PRO A 190 -0.23 13.10 2.84
C PRO A 190 -0.90 12.18 1.80
N LEU A 191 -0.66 10.88 1.95
CA LEU A 191 -1.16 9.82 1.11
C LEU A 191 -1.91 8.80 1.97
N ALA A 192 -2.88 8.12 1.38
CA ALA A 192 -3.62 7.08 2.05
C ALA A 192 -4.03 5.94 1.12
N ILE A 193 -4.21 4.76 1.69
CA ILE A 193 -4.90 3.63 1.07
C ILE A 193 -6.31 3.61 1.65
N ALA A 194 -7.31 3.59 0.79
CA ALA A 194 -8.71 3.70 1.17
C ALA A 194 -9.58 2.70 0.44
N LYS A 195 -10.76 2.44 0.99
CA LYS A 195 -11.84 1.69 0.33
C LYS A 195 -12.97 2.65 0.04
N LEU A 196 -13.29 2.80 -1.24
CA LEU A 196 -14.36 3.67 -1.71
C LEU A 196 -15.38 2.88 -2.53
N PRO A 197 -16.66 3.30 -2.49
CA PRO A 197 -17.68 2.74 -3.36
C PRO A 197 -17.31 3.03 -4.82
N LEU A 198 -17.77 2.17 -5.73
CA LEU A 198 -17.32 2.17 -7.12
C LEU A 198 -17.59 3.50 -7.86
N ASP A 199 -18.61 4.24 -7.44
CA ASP A 199 -18.97 5.54 -8.02
C ASP A 199 -18.00 6.67 -7.63
N LEU A 200 -17.19 6.49 -6.57
CA LEU A 200 -16.16 7.44 -6.13
C LEU A 200 -14.74 6.96 -6.39
N ALA A 201 -14.55 5.75 -6.91
CA ALA A 201 -13.24 5.14 -7.08
C ALA A 201 -12.47 5.62 -8.34
N GLY A 202 -13.08 6.47 -9.17
CA GLY A 202 -12.45 6.98 -10.39
C GLY A 202 -11.29 7.94 -10.09
N PRO A 203 -10.17 7.90 -10.83
CA PRO A 203 -9.07 8.85 -10.67
C PRO A 203 -9.55 10.31 -10.75
N GLY A 204 -9.09 11.13 -9.80
CA GLY A 204 -9.49 12.53 -9.69
C GLY A 204 -10.80 12.77 -8.95
N SER A 205 -11.54 11.74 -8.55
CA SER A 205 -12.72 11.90 -7.68
C SER A 205 -12.33 12.54 -6.36
N GLU A 206 -13.13 13.49 -5.89
CA GLU A 206 -12.88 14.23 -4.65
C GLU A 206 -13.75 13.69 -3.51
N VAL A 207 -13.14 13.55 -2.33
CA VAL A 207 -13.78 13.08 -1.11
C VAL A 207 -13.31 13.91 0.08
N ASP A 208 -14.08 13.90 1.16
CA ASP A 208 -13.69 14.46 2.45
C ASP A 208 -13.08 13.37 3.32
N LEU A 209 -11.79 13.49 3.65
CA LEU A 209 -11.12 12.62 4.60
C LEU A 209 -11.20 13.23 6.00
N GLU A 210 -11.69 12.47 6.98
CA GLU A 210 -11.65 12.88 8.38
C GLU A 210 -10.23 12.75 8.94
N VAL A 211 -9.67 13.84 9.45
CA VAL A 211 -8.41 13.88 10.20
C VAL A 211 -8.67 14.39 11.61
N ASN A 212 -7.92 13.90 12.59
CA ASN A 212 -8.02 14.40 13.96
C ASN A 212 -7.01 15.53 14.21
N VAL A 213 -7.49 16.75 14.39
CA VAL A 213 -6.68 17.92 14.74
C VAL A 213 -7.00 18.30 16.19
N ILE A 214 -6.02 18.14 17.10
CA ILE A 214 -6.20 18.40 18.55
C ILE A 214 -7.45 17.66 19.10
N ARG A 215 -7.57 16.36 18.78
CA ARG A 215 -8.68 15.49 19.21
C ARG A 215 -10.08 15.95 18.73
N ARG A 216 -10.14 16.76 17.68
CA ARG A 216 -11.38 17.13 17.00
C ARG A 216 -11.34 16.61 15.56
N PRO A 217 -12.40 15.92 15.09
CA PRO A 217 -12.48 15.54 13.69
C PRO A 217 -12.59 16.80 12.82
N GLN A 218 -11.84 16.81 11.72
CA GLN A 218 -11.84 17.85 10.71
C GLN A 218 -11.86 17.16 9.34
N ASN A 219 -12.63 17.68 8.40
CA ASN A 219 -12.60 17.17 7.04
C ASN A 219 -11.54 17.92 6.24
N VAL A 220 -10.74 17.17 5.49
CA VAL A 220 -9.79 17.69 4.51
C VAL A 220 -10.08 17.09 3.15
N LEU A 221 -9.96 17.90 2.11
CA LEU A 221 -10.06 17.46 0.73
C LEU A 221 -9.00 16.39 0.44
N ALA A 222 -9.44 15.27 -0.15
CA ALA A 222 -8.57 14.27 -0.73
C ALA A 222 -9.06 13.89 -2.13
N GLN A 223 -8.11 13.54 -3.00
CA GLN A 223 -8.38 13.12 -4.37
C GLN A 223 -7.93 11.68 -4.60
N VAL A 224 -8.74 10.91 -5.31
CA VAL A 224 -8.34 9.58 -5.76
C VAL A 224 -7.18 9.69 -6.73
N LYS A 225 -6.09 8.99 -6.41
CA LYS A 225 -4.89 8.86 -7.25
C LYS A 225 -4.61 7.40 -7.53
N GLN A 226 -4.03 7.16 -8.69
CA GLN A 226 -3.58 5.83 -9.05
C GLN A 226 -2.37 5.43 -8.20
N MET A 227 -2.43 4.21 -7.67
CA MET A 227 -1.31 3.56 -7.02
C MET A 227 -0.50 2.73 -8.03
N PRO A 228 0.84 2.61 -7.89
CA PRO A 228 1.71 3.31 -6.92
C PRO A 228 1.70 4.83 -7.13
N PHE A 229 1.83 5.60 -6.05
CA PHE A 229 1.85 7.08 -6.12
C PHE A 229 3.13 7.62 -6.74
N PHE A 230 4.22 6.86 -6.66
CA PHE A 230 5.51 7.21 -7.25
C PHE A 230 6.22 5.97 -7.78
N ASN A 231 6.40 5.90 -9.10
CA ASN A 231 7.08 4.79 -9.78
C ASN A 231 7.90 5.26 -10.98
N PRO A 232 9.03 5.97 -10.77
CA PRO A 232 9.91 6.37 -11.87
C PRO A 232 10.64 5.13 -12.44
N ALA A 233 11.06 5.21 -13.70
CA ALA A 233 11.70 4.09 -14.41
C ALA A 233 12.81 3.41 -13.59
N ARG A 234 13.67 4.18 -12.90
CA ARG A 234 14.78 3.66 -12.08
C ARG A 234 14.37 2.75 -10.90
N LYS A 235 13.11 2.81 -10.45
CA LYS A 235 12.59 1.89 -9.41
C LYS A 235 12.26 0.51 -9.98
N SER A 236 12.11 0.43 -11.30
CA SER A 236 12.00 -0.81 -12.04
C SER A 236 13.36 -1.11 -12.67
N ALA A 237 13.77 -2.38 -12.75
CA ALA A 237 14.88 -2.70 -13.65
C ALA A 237 14.33 -2.76 -15.07
N ASP A 238 15.11 -2.30 -16.06
CA ASP A 238 14.82 -2.61 -17.45
C ASP A 238 14.74 -4.14 -17.60
N MET A 239 13.54 -4.64 -17.85
CA MET A 239 13.35 -5.96 -18.42
C MET A 239 13.78 -5.80 -19.88
N GLY A 240 15.09 -5.90 -20.14
CA GLY A 240 15.60 -5.86 -21.51
C GLY A 240 14.74 -6.76 -22.40
N GLU A 241 14.39 -6.29 -23.59
CA GLU A 241 13.54 -6.98 -24.56
C GLU A 241 13.87 -8.48 -24.59
N GLU A 242 13.04 -9.30 -23.93
CA GLU A 242 12.96 -10.72 -24.23
C GLU A 242 12.35 -10.81 -25.63
N LYS A 243 13.23 -10.68 -26.64
CA LYS A 243 12.90 -11.01 -28.02
C LYS A 243 12.41 -12.44 -28.03
N SER A 244 11.12 -12.58 -28.33
CA SER A 244 10.50 -13.84 -28.68
C SER A 244 11.33 -14.51 -29.78
N ALA A 245 11.80 -15.73 -29.49
CA ALA A 245 12.23 -16.72 -30.46
C ALA A 245 11.58 -18.05 -30.07
#